data_AF-A0A4P7XFM1-F1
#
_entry.id   AF-A0A4P7XFM1-F1
#
_cell.length_a   1.000
_cell.length_b   1.000
_cell.length_c   1.000
_cell.angle_alpha   90.00
_cell.angle_beta   90.00
_cell.angle_gamma   90.00
#
_symmetry.space_group_name_H-M   'P 1'
#
loop_
_entity.id
_entity.type
_entity.pdbx_description
1 polymer ?
#
loop_
_entity_poly.entity_id
_entity_poly.type
_entity_poly.pdbx_seq_one_letter_code
_entity_poly.pdbx_strand_id
1 'polypeptide(L)'
;MTQIKAPKGLRRVAGFAVLTSFTALAHAGPQNGTIAFGQGSIAQAGVDTNISQTSDRMAIDWASFNIGAGESVNFTQPDAGAIALNRDFSGNVSQIFGSLNANGQVFLLNSAGVLIGSTGAISAGGLLISDRDLNLDDFAEGSFLLDSTGETSQGIRNEGTVSVGAGGAHFITRQVFNSGALSTSDGGDISFTFTDGATVSVEGADSRVSVEAGSPMDELSGNDLLTNTAAGSIVTVGGNIRLTANYYSELSPVPVNNEGLVNAIAVSGEGGRIFLVDNPVIRVAEPTPAPVEPSVPGMSDEEFRDQIVSEQDSSPGGEGSSSSEFAGTGLDTPVTLDDLVAACDPLQDGAARNCEREEAVKRYLGRLLVNGRLPQ
;
A
#
# COMPACT_ATOMS: atom_id res chain seq x y z
N MET A 1 59.62 -82.17 -20.62
CA MET A 1 58.93 -81.21 -21.53
C MET A 1 57.44 -81.51 -21.36
N THR A 2 56.57 -80.70 -20.76
CA THR A 2 56.40 -79.25 -20.85
C THR A 2 55.64 -78.77 -19.60
N GLN A 3 55.98 -77.58 -19.11
CA GLN A 3 55.42 -76.94 -17.91
C GLN A 3 54.02 -76.38 -18.15
N ILE A 4 53.09 -76.53 -17.19
CA ILE A 4 51.96 -75.60 -17.04
C ILE A 4 51.86 -75.18 -15.57
N LYS A 5 51.84 -73.86 -15.40
CA LYS A 5 52.04 -73.04 -14.21
C LYS A 5 50.67 -72.68 -13.62
N ALA A 6 50.50 -72.79 -12.31
CA ALA A 6 49.26 -72.42 -11.61
C ALA A 6 49.00 -70.90 -11.64
N PRO A 7 47.73 -70.44 -11.77
CA PRO A 7 47.37 -69.08 -11.39
C PRO A 7 46.95 -69.01 -9.91
N LYS A 8 47.51 -68.00 -9.24
CA LYS A 8 47.33 -67.65 -7.84
C LYS A 8 45.94 -67.05 -7.57
N GLY A 9 45.42 -67.33 -6.37
CA GLY A 9 44.07 -66.96 -5.95
C GLY A 9 43.78 -65.47 -5.92
N LEU A 10 42.56 -65.12 -6.34
CA LEU A 10 41.99 -63.79 -6.25
C LEU A 10 40.98 -63.77 -5.10
N ARG A 11 41.42 -63.34 -3.90
CA ARG A 11 40.53 -63.02 -2.78
C ARG A 11 39.82 -61.72 -3.09
N ARG A 12 38.52 -61.78 -3.42
CA ARG A 12 37.65 -60.61 -3.53
C ARG A 12 37.40 -60.05 -2.14
N VAL A 13 37.99 -58.92 -1.81
CA VAL A 13 37.61 -58.10 -0.66
C VAL A 13 36.44 -57.22 -1.13
N ALA A 14 35.23 -57.52 -0.66
CA ALA A 14 34.09 -56.66 -0.85
C ALA A 14 34.23 -55.46 0.10
N GLY A 15 34.64 -54.31 -0.42
CA GLY A 15 34.64 -53.05 0.32
C GLY A 15 33.23 -52.52 0.46
N PHE A 16 32.71 -52.50 1.70
CA PHE A 16 31.48 -51.80 2.04
C PHE A 16 31.78 -50.30 2.05
N ALA A 17 31.39 -49.59 0.98
CA ALA A 17 31.42 -48.13 0.97
C ALA A 17 30.23 -47.63 1.79
N VAL A 18 30.50 -47.18 3.02
CA VAL A 18 29.53 -46.46 3.84
C VAL A 18 29.41 -45.06 3.26
N LEU A 19 28.35 -44.82 2.48
CA LEU A 19 27.91 -43.46 2.15
C LEU A 19 27.36 -42.85 3.44
N THR A 20 28.16 -42.04 4.13
CA THR A 20 27.65 -41.13 5.16
C THR A 20 26.91 -39.99 4.47
N SER A 21 25.60 -40.17 4.29
CA SER A 21 24.70 -39.08 3.92
C SER A 21 24.74 -38.04 5.04
N PHE A 22 25.47 -36.94 4.82
CA PHE A 22 25.30 -35.72 5.60
C PHE A 22 23.90 -35.18 5.26
N THR A 23 22.91 -35.52 6.08
CA THR A 23 21.66 -34.76 6.11
C THR A 23 21.99 -33.40 6.68
N ALA A 24 22.21 -32.42 5.80
CA ALA A 24 22.14 -31.03 6.22
C ALA A 24 20.74 -30.82 6.80
N LEU A 25 20.66 -30.58 8.12
CA LEU A 25 19.44 -30.10 8.74
C LEU A 25 19.16 -28.74 8.09
N ALA A 26 18.26 -28.72 7.09
CA ALA A 26 17.78 -27.49 6.51
C ALA A 26 17.12 -26.68 7.64
N HIS A 27 17.80 -25.64 8.10
CA HIS A 27 17.24 -24.69 9.04
C HIS A 27 16.22 -23.85 8.27
N ALA A 28 14.99 -23.80 8.77
CA ALA A 28 13.89 -23.05 8.15
C ALA A 28 13.88 -21.57 8.59
N GLY A 29 14.85 -21.17 9.40
CA GLY A 29 15.01 -19.80 9.89
C GLY A 29 15.38 -18.82 8.78
N PRO A 30 15.48 -17.51 9.08
CA PRO A 30 15.79 -16.50 8.08
C PRO A 30 17.14 -16.77 7.40
N GLN A 31 17.19 -16.56 6.08
CA GLN A 31 18.33 -16.96 5.26
C GLN A 31 19.04 -15.75 4.64
N ASN A 32 20.37 -15.78 4.71
CA ASN A 32 21.27 -14.83 4.04
C ASN A 32 20.99 -13.36 4.36
N GLY A 33 20.68 -13.05 5.62
CA GLY A 33 20.47 -11.68 6.08
C GLY A 33 21.71 -10.81 5.89
N THR A 34 21.54 -9.65 5.24
CA THR A 34 22.58 -8.65 5.04
C THR A 34 22.09 -7.31 5.59
N ILE A 35 22.86 -6.69 6.48
CA ILE A 35 22.53 -5.36 7.00
C ILE A 35 22.77 -4.34 5.88
N ALA A 36 21.69 -3.77 5.34
CA ALA A 36 21.70 -2.82 4.24
C ALA A 36 21.79 -1.36 4.71
N PHE A 37 21.30 -1.09 5.93
CA PHE A 37 21.36 0.23 6.57
C PHE A 37 21.50 0.08 8.09
N GLY A 38 22.12 1.07 8.74
CA GLY A 38 22.33 1.07 10.18
C GLY A 38 23.49 0.18 10.63
N GLN A 39 23.50 -0.16 11.91
CA GLN A 39 24.60 -0.89 12.56
C GLN A 39 24.04 -1.98 13.46
N GLY A 40 24.67 -3.15 13.37
CA GLY A 40 24.35 -4.30 14.18
C GLY A 40 25.10 -5.55 13.72
N SER A 41 24.63 -6.71 14.19
CA SER A 41 25.14 -8.02 13.80
C SER A 41 24.04 -9.06 13.79
N ILE A 42 24.22 -10.08 12.95
CA ILE A 42 23.33 -11.23 12.84
C ILE A 42 24.16 -12.47 13.19
N ALA A 43 23.70 -13.24 14.17
CA ALA A 43 24.38 -14.43 14.66
C ALA A 43 23.39 -15.60 14.76
N GLN A 44 23.71 -16.71 14.09
CA GLN A 44 22.93 -17.94 14.18
C GLN A 44 23.51 -18.85 15.28
N ALA A 45 22.64 -19.33 16.16
CA ALA A 45 22.99 -20.23 17.27
C ALA A 45 22.02 -21.42 17.29
N GLY A 46 22.35 -22.47 16.53
CA GLY A 46 21.41 -23.57 16.31
C GLY A 46 20.17 -23.06 15.57
N VAL A 47 19.00 -23.35 16.13
CA VAL A 47 17.68 -22.95 15.58
C VAL A 47 17.31 -21.50 15.85
N ASP A 48 18.14 -20.77 16.63
CA ASP A 48 17.89 -19.38 16.95
C ASP A 48 18.73 -18.44 16.07
N THR A 49 18.09 -17.37 15.59
CA THR A 49 18.75 -16.24 14.92
C THR A 49 18.73 -15.04 15.87
N ASN A 50 19.90 -14.60 16.30
CA ASN A 50 20.06 -13.48 17.22
C ASN A 50 20.56 -12.26 16.46
N ILE A 51 19.81 -11.17 16.55
CA ILE A 51 20.06 -9.92 15.84
C ILE A 51 20.34 -8.85 16.90
N SER A 52 21.59 -8.39 16.96
CA SER A 52 21.98 -7.31 17.87
C SER A 52 22.11 -6.01 17.09
N GLN A 53 21.15 -5.12 17.26
CA GLN A 53 21.12 -3.80 16.66
C GLN A 53 21.77 -2.77 17.60
N THR A 54 22.57 -1.87 17.04
CA THR A 54 23.26 -0.81 17.81
C THR A 54 22.90 0.60 17.36
N SER A 55 22.28 0.78 16.20
CA SER A 55 21.74 2.07 15.73
C SER A 55 20.23 2.18 15.99
N ASP A 56 19.69 3.40 16.02
CA ASP A 56 18.26 3.65 16.23
C ASP A 56 17.38 3.02 15.12
N ARG A 57 17.90 2.96 13.89
CA ARG A 57 17.27 2.29 12.76
C ARG A 57 18.27 1.35 12.10
N MET A 58 17.83 0.17 11.72
CA MET A 58 18.62 -0.80 10.98
C MET A 58 17.72 -1.52 9.99
N ALA A 59 18.20 -1.71 8.77
CA ALA A 59 17.50 -2.50 7.75
C ALA A 59 18.31 -3.74 7.39
N ILE A 60 17.62 -4.87 7.29
CA ILE A 60 18.18 -6.15 6.91
C ILE A 60 17.44 -6.67 5.68
N ASP A 61 18.22 -7.00 4.66
CA ASP A 61 17.74 -7.65 3.44
C ASP A 61 17.94 -9.15 3.59
N TRP A 62 16.86 -9.90 3.42
CA TRP A 62 16.84 -11.35 3.56
C TRP A 62 16.56 -12.00 2.22
N ALA A 63 17.28 -13.09 1.91
CA ALA A 63 16.92 -13.95 0.78
C ALA A 63 15.62 -14.71 1.05
N SER A 64 15.31 -14.98 2.32
CA SER A 64 13.98 -15.40 2.79
C SER A 64 13.85 -15.13 4.28
N PHE A 65 12.70 -14.64 4.73
CA PHE A 65 12.40 -14.45 6.15
C PHE A 65 11.30 -15.40 6.59
N ASN A 66 11.70 -16.58 7.03
CA ASN A 66 10.81 -17.58 7.62
C ASN A 66 11.27 -17.91 9.05
N ILE A 67 10.34 -18.32 9.91
CA ILE A 67 10.65 -18.80 11.25
C ILE A 67 9.85 -20.09 11.44
N GLY A 68 10.51 -21.23 11.35
CA GLY A 68 9.90 -22.54 11.52
C GLY A 68 9.44 -22.79 12.96
N ALA A 69 8.55 -23.77 13.14
CA ALA A 69 8.10 -24.16 14.47
C ALA A 69 9.28 -24.64 15.34
N GLY A 70 9.43 -24.07 16.54
CA GLY A 70 10.55 -24.35 17.44
C GLY A 70 11.83 -23.57 17.13
N GLU A 71 11.83 -22.72 16.09
CA GLU A 71 12.88 -21.75 15.81
C GLU A 71 12.52 -20.38 16.41
N SER A 72 13.54 -19.55 16.67
CA SER A 72 13.35 -18.20 17.18
C SER A 72 14.17 -17.16 16.43
N VAL A 73 13.64 -15.96 16.28
CA VAL A 73 14.38 -14.76 15.89
C VAL A 73 14.31 -13.75 17.03
N ASN A 74 15.46 -13.36 17.57
CA ASN A 74 15.55 -12.50 18.74
C ASN A 74 16.28 -11.20 18.37
N PHE A 75 15.57 -10.07 18.45
CA PHE A 75 16.13 -8.75 18.28
C PHE A 75 16.50 -8.15 19.65
N THR A 76 17.76 -7.78 19.80
CA THR A 76 18.25 -6.95 20.90
C THR A 76 18.59 -5.58 20.34
N GLN A 77 17.77 -4.59 20.66
CA GLN A 77 17.83 -3.23 20.12
C GLN A 77 18.22 -2.23 21.22
N PRO A 78 18.74 -1.03 20.88
CA PRO A 78 19.21 -0.05 21.86
C PRO A 78 18.16 0.36 22.90
N ASP A 79 16.91 0.53 22.47
CA ASP A 79 15.77 0.87 23.31
C ASP A 79 14.46 0.38 22.66
N ALA A 80 13.32 0.74 23.28
CA ALA A 80 11.99 0.36 22.81
C ALA A 80 11.54 1.10 21.54
N GLY A 81 12.15 2.26 21.24
CA GLY A 81 11.83 3.08 20.08
C GLY A 81 12.60 2.67 18.83
N ALA A 82 13.76 2.02 18.98
CA ALA A 82 14.57 1.56 17.86
C ALA A 82 13.83 0.61 16.90
N ILE A 83 14.11 0.72 15.61
CA ILE A 83 13.40 0.01 14.53
C ILE A 83 14.34 -0.93 13.80
N ALA A 84 13.96 -2.21 13.71
CA ALA A 84 14.56 -3.20 12.84
C ALA A 84 13.63 -3.46 11.63
N LEU A 85 14.01 -2.95 10.47
CA LEU A 85 13.34 -3.22 9.20
C LEU A 85 13.87 -4.53 8.60
N ASN A 86 12.99 -5.46 8.27
CA ASN A 86 13.30 -6.73 7.64
C ASN A 86 12.58 -6.78 6.29
N ARG A 87 13.34 -6.89 5.21
CA ARG A 87 12.81 -7.01 3.85
C ARG A 87 13.06 -8.42 3.32
N ASP A 88 12.00 -9.11 2.96
CA ASP A 88 12.06 -10.46 2.39
C ASP A 88 12.00 -10.39 0.86
N PHE A 89 13.09 -10.81 0.22
CA PHE A 89 13.22 -10.84 -1.25
C PHE A 89 13.04 -12.25 -1.85
N SER A 90 12.46 -13.19 -1.10
CA SER A 90 12.27 -14.56 -1.58
C SER A 90 11.24 -14.70 -2.70
N GLY A 91 10.37 -13.71 -2.89
CA GLY A 91 9.20 -13.79 -3.77
C GLY A 91 8.12 -14.78 -3.28
N ASN A 92 8.25 -15.28 -2.04
CA ASN A 92 7.30 -16.18 -1.40
C ASN A 92 6.79 -15.56 -0.10
N VAL A 93 5.60 -15.97 0.34
CA VAL A 93 5.03 -15.51 1.62
C VAL A 93 5.99 -15.82 2.77
N SER A 94 6.26 -14.83 3.63
CA SER A 94 7.01 -15.07 4.88
C SER A 94 6.16 -15.90 5.83
N GLN A 95 6.70 -17.02 6.30
CA GLN A 95 6.01 -17.98 7.16
C GLN A 95 6.59 -17.96 8.57
N ILE A 96 5.79 -17.50 9.52
CA ILE A 96 6.15 -17.35 10.93
C ILE A 96 5.37 -18.38 11.75
N PHE A 97 5.97 -19.56 11.93
CA PHE A 97 5.47 -20.65 12.78
C PHE A 97 6.20 -20.76 14.13
N GLY A 98 7.36 -20.09 14.26
CA GLY A 98 8.14 -20.01 15.49
C GLY A 98 7.97 -18.68 16.24
N SER A 99 8.99 -18.29 16.99
CA SER A 99 8.95 -17.09 17.84
C SER A 99 9.73 -15.92 17.25
N LEU A 100 9.14 -14.73 17.23
CA LEU A 100 9.84 -13.47 16.96
C LEU A 100 9.77 -12.60 18.22
N ASN A 101 10.92 -12.32 18.83
CA ASN A 101 11.02 -11.54 20.05
C ASN A 101 11.85 -10.28 19.83
N ALA A 102 11.36 -9.12 20.26
CA ALA A 102 12.08 -7.86 20.17
C ALA A 102 11.78 -6.97 21.37
N ASN A 103 12.79 -6.26 21.88
CA ASN A 103 12.57 -5.25 22.91
C ASN A 103 12.14 -3.88 22.32
N GLY A 104 12.42 -3.64 21.04
CA GLY A 104 11.98 -2.46 20.29
C GLY A 104 11.01 -2.83 19.17
N GLN A 105 11.02 -2.07 18.09
CA GLN A 105 10.08 -2.19 16.99
C GLN A 105 10.64 -3.06 15.86
N VAL A 106 9.76 -3.87 15.26
CA VAL A 106 10.10 -4.73 14.12
C VAL A 106 9.16 -4.44 12.96
N PHE A 107 9.73 -4.04 11.82
CA PHE A 107 9.01 -3.88 10.57
C PHE A 107 9.34 -5.06 9.66
N LEU A 108 8.34 -5.70 9.07
CA LEU A 108 8.48 -6.83 8.16
C LEU A 108 7.78 -6.50 6.84
N LEU A 109 8.56 -6.40 5.77
CA LEU A 109 8.07 -6.13 4.41
C LEU A 109 8.28 -7.36 3.54
N ASN A 110 7.21 -7.82 2.89
CA ASN A 110 7.27 -8.88 1.89
C ASN A 110 6.12 -8.74 0.88
N SER A 111 6.45 -8.41 -0.38
CA SER A 111 5.48 -8.19 -1.45
C SER A 111 4.56 -9.39 -1.74
N ALA A 112 4.99 -10.62 -1.43
CA ALA A 112 4.16 -11.81 -1.59
C ALA A 112 3.11 -11.97 -0.47
N GLY A 113 3.31 -11.31 0.68
CA GLY A 113 2.46 -11.40 1.87
C GLY A 113 3.15 -12.06 3.06
N VAL A 114 2.43 -12.13 4.19
CA VAL A 114 2.95 -12.67 5.45
C VAL A 114 1.91 -13.58 6.12
N LEU A 115 2.35 -14.76 6.56
CA LEU A 115 1.58 -15.72 7.34
C LEU A 115 2.20 -15.87 8.73
N ILE A 116 1.46 -15.46 9.76
CA ILE A 116 1.72 -15.85 11.14
C ILE A 116 0.89 -17.09 11.42
N GLY A 117 1.53 -18.25 11.38
CA GLY A 117 0.85 -19.54 11.53
C GLY A 117 0.35 -19.77 12.95
N SER A 118 -0.49 -20.79 13.15
CA SER A 118 -1.14 -21.08 14.44
C SER A 118 -0.19 -21.32 15.63
N THR A 119 1.07 -21.71 15.38
CA THR A 119 2.11 -21.83 16.42
C THR A 119 3.01 -20.59 16.52
N GLY A 120 2.87 -19.66 15.57
CA GLY A 120 3.64 -18.44 15.48
C GLY A 120 3.32 -17.49 16.64
N ALA A 121 4.37 -16.92 17.22
CA ALA A 121 4.27 -15.94 18.29
C ALA A 121 5.18 -14.75 18.01
N ILE A 122 4.60 -13.55 17.97
CA ILE A 122 5.34 -12.28 17.83
C ILE A 122 5.17 -11.47 19.11
N SER A 123 6.29 -11.09 19.72
CA SER A 123 6.36 -10.22 20.90
C SER A 123 7.35 -9.08 20.64
N ALA A 124 6.88 -7.85 20.54
CA ALA A 124 7.72 -6.69 20.19
C ALA A 124 7.29 -5.40 20.90
N GLY A 125 8.14 -4.38 20.95
CA GLY A 125 7.76 -3.03 21.39
C GLY A 125 6.77 -2.35 20.42
N GLY A 126 6.86 -2.68 19.13
CA GLY A 126 5.95 -2.29 18.06
C GLY A 126 6.13 -3.20 16.85
N LEU A 127 5.10 -3.29 16.00
CA LEU A 127 5.11 -4.14 14.81
C LEU A 127 4.50 -3.39 13.62
N LEU A 128 5.19 -3.45 12.48
CA LEU A 128 4.62 -3.11 11.18
C LEU A 128 4.78 -4.30 10.25
N ILE A 129 3.70 -4.72 9.61
CA ILE A 129 3.74 -5.74 8.55
C ILE A 129 3.11 -5.15 7.29
N SER A 130 3.82 -5.28 6.17
CA SER A 130 3.29 -4.83 4.88
C SER A 130 3.74 -5.71 3.73
N ASP A 131 2.89 -5.75 2.71
CA ASP A 131 3.19 -6.30 1.38
C ASP A 131 3.57 -5.20 0.37
N ARG A 132 3.89 -4.01 0.88
CA ARG A 132 4.46 -2.89 0.14
C ARG A 132 5.98 -2.87 0.34
N ASP A 133 6.67 -2.22 -0.60
CA ASP A 133 8.12 -2.02 -0.51
C ASP A 133 8.42 -0.53 -0.32
N LEU A 134 9.66 -0.23 0.06
CA LEU A 134 10.14 1.14 0.26
C LEU A 134 11.49 1.37 -0.42
N ASN A 135 11.78 2.64 -0.67
CA ASN A 135 13.15 3.07 -0.91
C ASN A 135 13.88 3.21 0.43
N LEU A 136 15.04 2.55 0.54
CA LEU A 136 15.84 2.52 1.77
C LEU A 136 16.35 3.92 2.18
N ASP A 137 16.54 4.81 1.20
CA ASP A 137 16.94 6.19 1.47
C ASP A 137 15.88 6.94 2.30
N ASP A 138 14.59 6.76 1.98
CA ASP A 138 13.48 7.38 2.73
C ASP A 138 13.41 6.84 4.16
N PHE A 139 13.70 5.55 4.36
CA PHE A 139 13.69 4.93 5.69
C PHE A 139 14.72 5.58 6.64
N ALA A 140 15.85 6.06 6.11
CA ALA A 140 16.87 6.74 6.90
C ALA A 140 16.38 8.10 7.45
N GLU A 141 15.47 8.77 6.74
CA GLU A 141 14.93 10.09 7.09
C GLU A 141 13.79 10.00 8.12
N GLY A 142 13.19 8.82 8.27
CA GLY A 142 12.21 8.52 9.32
C GLY A 142 10.76 8.86 9.01
N SER A 143 10.52 9.37 7.81
CA SER A 143 9.23 9.32 7.13
C SER A 143 9.46 8.66 5.77
N PHE A 144 8.77 7.57 5.50
CA PHE A 144 9.03 6.77 4.29
C PHE A 144 7.76 6.36 3.58
N LEU A 145 7.83 6.34 2.26
CA LEU A 145 6.77 5.86 1.39
C LEU A 145 6.86 4.34 1.27
N LEU A 146 5.75 3.68 1.58
CA LEU A 146 5.48 2.31 1.19
C LEU A 146 4.64 2.33 -0.08
N ASP A 147 5.06 1.62 -1.12
CA ASP A 147 4.34 1.56 -2.40
C ASP A 147 4.19 0.13 -2.91
N SER A 148 3.24 -0.06 -3.81
CA SER A 148 2.98 -1.34 -4.46
C SER A 148 4.14 -1.68 -5.40
N THR A 149 4.58 -2.94 -5.37
CA THR A 149 5.56 -3.46 -6.32
C THR A 149 4.91 -3.92 -7.63
N GLY A 150 3.57 -3.85 -7.73
CA GLY A 150 2.79 -4.42 -8.83
C GLY A 150 2.68 -5.95 -8.79
N GLU A 151 3.31 -6.60 -7.80
CA GLU A 151 3.24 -8.04 -7.58
C GLU A 151 1.91 -8.44 -6.92
N THR A 152 1.42 -9.64 -7.26
CA THR A 152 0.22 -10.18 -6.62
C THR A 152 0.54 -10.62 -5.19
N SER A 153 -0.05 -9.92 -4.22
CA SER A 153 0.08 -10.24 -2.79
C SER A 153 -1.04 -11.16 -2.30
N GLN A 154 -0.69 -12.12 -1.43
CA GLN A 154 -1.65 -12.95 -0.68
C GLN A 154 -2.16 -12.27 0.60
N GLY A 155 -1.78 -11.01 0.83
CA GLY A 155 -2.15 -10.23 1.99
C GLY A 155 -1.43 -10.69 3.26
N ILE A 156 -2.02 -10.32 4.40
CA ILE A 156 -1.49 -10.66 5.72
C ILE A 156 -2.47 -11.59 6.44
N ARG A 157 -1.97 -12.73 6.91
CA ARG A 157 -2.78 -13.72 7.64
C ARG A 157 -2.20 -13.95 9.03
N ASN A 158 -3.01 -13.74 10.06
CA ASN A 158 -2.69 -14.08 11.43
C ASN A 158 -3.57 -15.21 11.96
N GLU A 159 -2.97 -16.36 12.19
CA GLU A 159 -3.54 -17.52 12.87
C GLU A 159 -2.91 -17.74 14.25
N GLY A 160 -1.81 -17.05 14.54
CA GLY A 160 -1.02 -17.18 15.76
C GLY A 160 -1.32 -16.10 16.80
N THR A 161 -0.29 -15.72 17.56
CA THR A 161 -0.39 -14.68 18.61
C THR A 161 0.56 -13.53 18.33
N VAL A 162 0.04 -12.32 18.31
CA VAL A 162 0.81 -11.08 18.25
C VAL A 162 0.53 -10.27 19.52
N SER A 163 1.58 -9.88 20.22
CA SER A 163 1.52 -9.00 21.38
C SER A 163 2.56 -7.90 21.22
N VAL A 164 2.12 -6.64 21.26
CA VAL A 164 3.02 -5.49 21.10
C VAL A 164 2.79 -4.42 22.14
N GLY A 165 3.83 -3.63 22.42
CA GLY A 165 3.77 -2.52 23.37
C GLY A 165 3.25 -1.20 22.79
N ALA A 166 3.75 -0.09 23.33
CA ALA A 166 3.35 1.28 22.97
C ALA A 166 3.58 1.67 21.51
N GLY A 167 4.48 0.97 20.80
CA GLY A 167 4.72 1.17 19.37
C GLY A 167 3.56 0.72 18.47
N GLY A 168 2.63 -0.09 18.99
CA GLY A 168 1.41 -0.50 18.26
C GLY A 168 1.65 -1.59 17.21
N ALA A 169 0.56 -1.99 16.54
CA ALA A 169 0.56 -2.97 15.44
C ALA A 169 -0.06 -2.34 14.19
N HIS A 170 0.71 -2.27 13.11
CA HIS A 170 0.34 -1.58 11.88
C HIS A 170 0.41 -2.54 10.69
N PHE A 171 -0.73 -2.77 10.03
CA PHE A 171 -0.85 -3.65 8.87
C PHE A 171 -1.19 -2.80 7.65
N ILE A 172 -0.33 -2.83 6.63
CA ILE A 172 -0.48 -2.03 5.41
C ILE A 172 -0.50 -2.98 4.22
N THR A 173 -1.67 -3.22 3.64
CA THR A 173 -1.87 -4.27 2.61
C THR A 173 -3.23 -4.12 1.93
N ARG A 174 -3.56 -4.92 0.92
CA ARG A 174 -4.91 -5.01 0.36
C ARG A 174 -5.87 -5.88 1.18
N GLN A 175 -5.37 -6.86 1.92
CA GLN A 175 -6.23 -7.79 2.65
C GLN A 175 -5.57 -8.31 3.93
N VAL A 176 -6.36 -8.40 5.00
CA VAL A 176 -5.98 -9.02 6.27
C VAL A 176 -6.99 -10.07 6.69
N PHE A 177 -6.49 -11.25 7.04
CA PHE A 177 -7.28 -12.32 7.65
C PHE A 177 -6.77 -12.60 9.07
N ASN A 178 -7.65 -12.50 10.06
CA ASN A 178 -7.34 -12.80 11.45
C ASN A 178 -8.23 -13.93 11.99
N SER A 179 -7.60 -15.03 12.39
CA SER A 179 -8.18 -16.09 13.21
C SER A 179 -7.40 -16.38 14.50
N GLY A 180 -6.30 -15.65 14.71
CA GLY A 180 -5.50 -15.67 15.91
C GLY A 180 -5.79 -14.49 16.84
N ALA A 181 -4.82 -14.16 17.69
CA ALA A 181 -4.89 -13.05 18.62
C ALA A 181 -3.95 -11.92 18.20
N LEU A 182 -4.48 -10.70 18.14
CA LEU A 182 -3.74 -9.46 18.00
C LEU A 182 -4.01 -8.63 19.25
N SER A 183 -2.96 -8.34 20.02
CA SER A 183 -3.10 -7.53 21.24
C SER A 183 -2.02 -6.47 21.39
N THR A 184 -2.40 -5.32 21.96
CA THR A 184 -1.46 -4.28 22.36
C THR A 184 -1.64 -3.87 23.81
N SER A 185 -0.54 -3.44 24.44
CA SER A 185 -0.51 -2.81 25.76
C SER A 185 0.01 -1.37 25.68
N ASP A 186 0.01 -0.68 26.82
CA ASP A 186 0.70 0.60 27.01
C ASP A 186 0.28 1.70 26.03
N GLY A 187 -0.99 1.69 25.60
CA GLY A 187 -1.51 2.70 24.67
C GLY A 187 -1.19 2.46 23.20
N GLY A 188 -0.60 1.32 22.84
CA GLY A 188 -0.32 0.97 21.44
C GLY A 188 -1.60 0.89 20.61
N ASP A 189 -1.63 1.56 19.46
CA ASP A 189 -2.75 1.49 18.52
C ASP A 189 -2.67 0.19 17.68
N ILE A 190 -3.81 -0.30 17.19
CA ILE A 190 -3.86 -1.31 16.12
C ILE A 190 -4.43 -0.62 14.88
N SER A 191 -3.70 -0.63 13.76
CA SER A 191 -4.19 -0.06 12.51
C SER A 191 -4.13 -1.04 11.35
N PHE A 192 -5.19 -1.06 10.54
CA PHE A 192 -5.25 -1.73 9.24
C PHE A 192 -5.46 -0.66 8.17
N THR A 193 -4.48 -0.50 7.29
CA THR A 193 -4.49 0.50 6.22
C THR A 193 -4.51 -0.21 4.87
N PHE A 194 -5.65 -0.16 4.21
CA PHE A 194 -5.90 -0.79 2.91
C PHE A 194 -5.69 0.21 1.77
N THR A 195 -4.55 0.10 1.10
CA THR A 195 -4.06 1.11 0.15
C THR A 195 -2.93 0.51 -0.72
N ASP A 196 -2.66 1.12 -1.87
CA ASP A 196 -1.51 0.75 -2.72
C ASP A 196 -0.26 1.50 -2.33
N GLY A 197 -0.41 2.74 -1.86
CA GLY A 197 0.67 3.52 -1.28
C GLY A 197 0.30 4.04 0.11
N ALA A 198 1.27 4.12 1.02
CA ALA A 198 1.12 4.67 2.36
C ALA A 198 2.37 5.44 2.80
N THR A 199 2.19 6.55 3.51
CA THR A 199 3.30 7.21 4.21
C THR A 199 3.35 6.71 5.64
N VAL A 200 4.53 6.29 6.09
CA VAL A 200 4.78 5.89 7.47
C VAL A 200 5.72 6.90 8.09
N SER A 201 5.31 7.48 9.22
CA SER A 201 6.11 8.43 9.97
C SER A 201 6.33 7.92 11.39
N VAL A 202 7.54 8.09 11.89
CA VAL A 202 7.92 7.68 13.25
C VAL A 202 8.12 8.93 14.08
N GLU A 203 7.24 9.15 15.07
CA GLU A 203 7.16 10.40 15.81
C GLU A 203 7.40 10.22 17.32
N GLY A 204 8.01 11.25 17.92
CA GLY A 204 8.17 11.36 19.38
C GLY A 204 9.30 10.50 19.97
N ALA A 205 9.53 10.67 21.28
CA ALA A 205 10.58 9.95 22.01
C ALA A 205 10.28 8.44 22.14
N ASP A 206 9.01 8.07 22.15
CA ASP A 206 8.55 6.67 22.20
C ASP A 206 8.45 6.05 20.80
N SER A 207 8.86 6.79 19.75
CA SER A 207 8.87 6.35 18.35
C SER A 207 7.54 5.77 17.87
N ARG A 208 6.42 6.43 18.21
CA ARG A 208 5.09 5.99 17.82
C ARG A 208 4.96 6.07 16.29
N VAL A 209 4.37 5.04 15.70
CA VAL A 209 4.18 4.95 14.25
C VAL A 209 2.84 5.57 13.88
N SER A 210 2.86 6.51 12.94
CA SER A 210 1.68 7.01 12.25
C SER A 210 1.68 6.51 10.80
N VAL A 211 0.50 6.15 10.31
CA VAL A 211 0.31 5.62 8.96
C VAL A 211 -0.78 6.42 8.27
N GLU A 212 -0.45 6.99 7.11
CA GLU A 212 -1.37 7.74 6.26
C GLU A 212 -1.54 7.03 4.92
N ALA A 213 -2.77 6.77 4.52
CA ALA A 213 -3.06 6.18 3.21
C ALA A 213 -2.77 7.20 2.09
N GLY A 214 -2.02 6.77 1.07
CA GLY A 214 -1.62 7.56 -0.09
C GLY A 214 -2.31 7.10 -1.38
N SER A 215 -1.62 6.31 -2.21
CA SER A 215 -2.14 5.84 -3.50
C SER A 215 -3.31 4.86 -3.31
N PRO A 216 -4.50 5.11 -3.89
CA PRO A 216 -5.66 4.24 -3.73
C PRO A 216 -5.47 2.89 -4.40
N MET A 217 -6.04 1.84 -3.82
CA MET A 217 -6.08 0.51 -4.43
C MET A 217 -6.81 0.53 -5.77
N ASP A 218 -6.22 -0.09 -6.78
CA ASP A 218 -6.79 -0.26 -8.12
C ASP A 218 -7.28 -1.68 -8.44
N GLU A 219 -6.99 -2.64 -7.57
CA GLU A 219 -7.46 -4.01 -7.66
C GLU A 219 -7.79 -4.60 -6.27
N LEU A 220 -8.55 -5.69 -6.29
CA LEU A 220 -8.90 -6.47 -5.09
C LEU A 220 -8.42 -7.91 -5.25
N SER A 221 -7.72 -8.44 -4.24
CA SER A 221 -7.41 -9.88 -4.14
C SER A 221 -8.63 -10.70 -3.64
N GLY A 222 -9.67 -10.02 -3.19
CA GLY A 222 -10.94 -10.55 -2.68
C GLY A 222 -11.85 -9.42 -2.23
N ASN A 223 -13.12 -9.70 -1.96
CA ASN A 223 -14.07 -8.64 -1.61
C ASN A 223 -13.86 -8.07 -0.20
N ASP A 224 -13.45 -8.90 0.75
CA ASP A 224 -13.28 -8.50 2.15
C ASP A 224 -11.86 -7.95 2.37
N LEU A 225 -11.74 -6.74 2.93
CA LEU A 225 -10.44 -6.15 3.27
C LEU A 225 -9.93 -6.68 4.62
N LEU A 226 -10.72 -6.57 5.68
CA LEU A 226 -10.47 -7.25 6.95
C LEU A 226 -11.48 -8.37 7.17
N THR A 227 -11.01 -9.60 7.35
CA THR A 227 -11.80 -10.71 7.90
C THR A 227 -11.29 -11.07 9.29
N ASN A 228 -12.09 -10.85 10.34
CA ASN A 228 -11.82 -11.33 11.69
C ASN A 228 -12.82 -12.45 12.04
N THR A 229 -12.35 -13.69 12.03
CA THR A 229 -13.20 -14.88 12.23
C THR A 229 -13.73 -14.99 13.66
N ALA A 230 -14.69 -15.89 13.92
CA ALA A 230 -15.21 -16.15 15.25
C ALA A 230 -14.14 -16.54 16.31
N ALA A 231 -13.00 -17.11 15.88
CA ALA A 231 -11.86 -17.42 16.75
C ALA A 231 -10.89 -16.23 16.91
N GLY A 232 -10.98 -15.24 16.02
CA GLY A 232 -10.10 -14.09 15.97
C GLY A 232 -10.39 -13.07 17.07
N SER A 233 -9.31 -12.47 17.59
CA SER A 233 -9.36 -11.44 18.62
C SER A 233 -8.44 -10.27 18.26
N ILE A 234 -8.95 -9.04 18.37
CA ILE A 234 -8.22 -7.79 18.16
C ILE A 234 -8.47 -6.91 19.39
N VAL A 235 -7.45 -6.72 20.22
CA VAL A 235 -7.59 -6.05 21.53
C VAL A 235 -6.50 -5.01 21.75
N THR A 236 -6.87 -3.80 22.14
CA THR A 236 -5.91 -2.79 22.60
C THR A 236 -6.32 -2.27 23.98
N VAL A 237 -5.33 -2.02 24.84
CA VAL A 237 -5.50 -1.39 26.15
C VAL A 237 -4.81 -0.02 26.17
N GLY A 238 -5.60 1.03 26.36
CA GLY A 238 -5.17 2.43 26.31
C GLY A 238 -5.03 2.99 24.89
N GLY A 239 -5.01 2.14 23.85
CA GLY A 239 -4.91 2.56 22.45
C GLY A 239 -6.26 2.54 21.73
N ASN A 240 -6.22 2.77 20.41
CA ASN A 240 -7.36 2.76 19.51
C ASN A 240 -7.18 1.67 18.45
N ILE A 241 -8.29 1.26 17.83
CA ILE A 241 -8.27 0.40 16.64
C ILE A 241 -8.72 1.26 15.46
N ARG A 242 -7.96 1.28 14.37
CA ARG A 242 -8.28 2.06 13.18
C ARG A 242 -8.25 1.19 11.93
N LEU A 243 -9.33 1.24 11.17
CA LEU A 243 -9.37 0.77 9.79
C LEU A 243 -9.45 1.96 8.86
N THR A 244 -8.58 1.97 7.84
CA THR A 244 -8.61 2.96 6.76
C THR A 244 -8.57 2.22 5.44
N ALA A 245 -9.57 2.40 4.58
CA ALA A 245 -9.59 1.86 3.23
C ALA A 245 -9.56 3.00 2.21
N ASN A 246 -8.60 2.98 1.31
CA ASN A 246 -8.37 3.98 0.29
C ASN A 246 -8.31 3.28 -1.07
N TYR A 247 -9.34 3.46 -1.89
CA TYR A 247 -9.58 2.63 -3.06
C TYR A 247 -10.34 3.39 -4.14
N TYR A 248 -10.21 2.98 -5.40
CA TYR A 248 -11.05 3.53 -6.45
C TYR A 248 -12.50 3.04 -6.35
N SER A 249 -13.47 3.95 -6.48
CA SER A 249 -14.89 3.73 -6.19
C SER A 249 -15.52 2.55 -6.93
N GLU A 250 -15.03 2.21 -8.12
CA GLU A 250 -15.48 1.05 -8.91
C GLU A 250 -15.18 -0.30 -8.26
N LEU A 251 -14.22 -0.39 -7.32
CA LEU A 251 -13.88 -1.64 -6.63
C LEU A 251 -14.95 -2.04 -5.62
N SER A 252 -15.59 -1.08 -4.96
CA SER A 252 -16.64 -1.30 -3.96
C SER A 252 -16.37 -2.48 -2.99
N PRO A 253 -15.22 -2.50 -2.28
CA PRO A 253 -14.87 -3.58 -1.38
C PRO A 253 -15.81 -3.64 -0.17
N VAL A 254 -15.81 -4.79 0.52
CA VAL A 254 -16.37 -4.96 1.86
C VAL A 254 -15.26 -4.65 2.87
N PRO A 255 -15.28 -3.50 3.58
CA PRO A 255 -14.13 -3.09 4.37
C PRO A 255 -13.88 -3.99 5.58
N VAL A 256 -14.94 -4.45 6.25
CA VAL A 256 -14.84 -5.32 7.43
C VAL A 256 -15.90 -6.40 7.42
N ASN A 257 -15.42 -7.63 7.59
CA ASN A 257 -16.19 -8.80 7.95
C ASN A 257 -15.71 -9.29 9.34
N ASN A 258 -16.55 -9.15 10.37
CA ASN A 258 -16.17 -9.48 11.75
C ASN A 258 -17.19 -10.42 12.40
N GLU A 259 -16.73 -11.60 12.75
CA GLU A 259 -17.42 -12.58 13.59
C GLU A 259 -16.78 -12.72 14.99
N GLY A 260 -15.54 -12.24 15.14
CA GLY A 260 -14.73 -12.35 16.36
C GLY A 260 -14.81 -11.15 17.30
N LEU A 261 -13.87 -11.09 18.25
CA LEU A 261 -13.73 -10.02 19.22
C LEU A 261 -12.93 -8.85 18.64
N VAL A 262 -13.48 -7.64 18.76
CA VAL A 262 -12.76 -6.38 18.54
C VAL A 262 -13.02 -5.49 19.75
N ASN A 263 -11.98 -5.14 20.50
CA ASN A 263 -12.12 -4.41 21.76
C ASN A 263 -11.02 -3.36 21.93
N ALA A 264 -11.42 -2.10 22.06
CA ALA A 264 -10.52 -1.01 22.43
C ALA A 264 -10.89 -0.55 23.85
N ILE A 265 -9.98 -0.77 24.81
CA ILE A 265 -10.22 -0.50 26.22
C ILE A 265 -9.56 0.83 26.58
N ALA A 266 -10.35 1.83 26.99
CA ALA A 266 -9.80 3.10 27.45
C ALA A 266 -9.09 2.97 28.81
N VAL A 267 -8.00 3.71 28.99
CA VAL A 267 -7.30 3.83 30.29
C VAL A 267 -7.30 5.31 30.67
N SER A 268 -7.83 5.65 31.85
CA SER A 268 -7.89 7.03 32.33
C SER A 268 -8.60 8.02 31.39
N GLY A 269 -9.47 7.53 30.50
CA GLY A 269 -10.18 8.35 29.49
C GLY A 269 -9.42 8.53 28.18
N GLU A 270 -8.21 7.97 28.05
CA GLU A 270 -7.43 7.96 26.81
C GLU A 270 -7.62 6.64 26.04
N GLY A 271 -7.60 6.73 24.71
CA GLY A 271 -7.83 5.60 23.80
C GLY A 271 -9.27 5.08 23.79
N GLY A 272 -9.42 3.78 23.58
CA GLY A 272 -10.70 3.07 23.67
C GLY A 272 -11.68 3.32 22.53
N ARG A 273 -11.19 3.75 21.37
CA ARG A 273 -12.03 4.02 20.19
C ARG A 273 -11.71 3.06 19.06
N ILE A 274 -12.75 2.73 18.30
CA ILE A 274 -12.65 1.96 17.06
C ILE A 274 -13.09 2.89 15.93
N PHE A 275 -12.24 3.05 14.91
CA PHE A 275 -12.48 3.89 13.74
C PHE A 275 -12.57 3.02 12.49
N LEU A 276 -13.58 3.27 11.66
CA LEU A 276 -13.77 2.68 10.34
C LEU A 276 -13.85 3.82 9.36
N VAL A 277 -12.89 3.93 8.45
CA VAL A 277 -12.75 5.06 7.52
C VAL A 277 -12.64 4.52 6.10
N ASP A 278 -13.58 4.90 5.25
CA ASP A 278 -13.57 4.60 3.81
C ASP A 278 -13.32 5.88 3.01
N ASN A 279 -12.38 5.82 2.07
CA ASN A 279 -11.98 6.89 1.18
C ASN A 279 -12.10 6.43 -0.28
N PRO A 280 -13.31 6.38 -0.86
CA PRO A 280 -13.49 6.05 -2.27
C PRO A 280 -13.01 7.19 -3.17
N VAL A 281 -12.15 6.88 -4.14
CA VAL A 281 -11.59 7.81 -5.13
C VAL A 281 -12.26 7.61 -6.49
N ILE A 282 -12.71 8.68 -7.12
CA ILE A 282 -13.29 8.62 -8.47
C ILE A 282 -12.16 8.80 -9.49
N ARG A 283 -12.02 7.87 -10.44
CA ARG A 283 -11.16 8.10 -11.61
C ARG A 283 -11.77 9.19 -12.47
N VAL A 284 -11.10 10.33 -12.56
CA VAL A 284 -11.38 11.31 -13.60
C VAL A 284 -10.69 10.78 -14.86
N ALA A 285 -11.46 10.32 -15.85
CA ALA A 285 -10.90 9.92 -17.12
C ALA A 285 -10.08 11.09 -17.69
N GLU A 286 -8.83 10.84 -18.09
CA GLU A 286 -8.09 11.83 -18.84
C GLU A 286 -8.89 12.17 -20.10
N PRO A 287 -9.02 13.46 -20.47
CA PRO A 287 -9.77 13.83 -21.66
C PRO A 287 -9.17 13.10 -22.85
N THR A 288 -10.00 12.30 -23.54
CA THR A 288 -9.59 11.64 -24.77
C THR A 288 -9.02 12.72 -25.69
N PRO A 289 -7.77 12.63 -26.15
CA PRO A 289 -7.24 13.59 -27.09
C PRO A 289 -8.21 13.66 -28.26
N ALA A 290 -8.62 14.87 -28.63
CA ALA A 290 -9.55 15.10 -29.74
C ALA A 290 -9.04 14.30 -30.94
N PRO A 291 -9.94 13.66 -31.73
CA PRO A 291 -9.52 12.98 -32.95
C PRO A 291 -8.64 13.95 -33.74
N VAL A 292 -7.40 13.55 -34.02
CA VAL A 292 -6.55 14.30 -34.95
C VAL A 292 -7.34 14.34 -36.25
N GLU A 293 -7.86 15.51 -36.62
CA GLU A 293 -8.56 15.66 -37.89
C GLU A 293 -7.63 15.13 -38.98
N PRO A 294 -8.10 14.23 -39.86
CA PRO A 294 -7.26 13.72 -40.92
C PRO A 294 -6.81 14.93 -41.76
N SER A 295 -5.51 15.20 -41.76
CA SER A 295 -4.92 16.14 -42.69
C SER A 295 -5.33 15.69 -44.10
N VAL A 296 -6.18 16.47 -44.76
CA VAL A 296 -6.68 16.17 -46.11
C VAL A 296 -5.46 15.98 -47.02
N PRO A 297 -5.20 14.76 -47.54
CA PRO A 297 -4.05 14.56 -48.40
C PRO A 297 -4.28 15.27 -49.73
N GLY A 298 -3.46 16.28 -50.02
CA GLY A 298 -3.37 16.90 -51.34
C GLY A 298 -3.99 18.29 -51.49
N MET A 299 -4.37 18.97 -50.41
CA MET A 299 -4.67 20.42 -50.48
C MET A 299 -3.55 21.20 -49.80
N SER A 300 -2.94 22.10 -50.56
CA SER A 300 -2.06 23.13 -49.99
C SER A 300 -2.89 24.21 -49.28
N ASP A 301 -2.34 24.86 -48.25
CA ASP A 301 -3.01 25.95 -47.52
C ASP A 301 -3.46 27.12 -48.43
N GLU A 302 -2.90 27.23 -49.63
CA GLU A 302 -3.31 28.20 -50.66
C GLU A 302 -4.63 27.82 -51.37
N GLU A 303 -4.88 26.53 -51.64
CA GLU A 303 -6.10 26.08 -52.33
C GLU A 303 -7.35 26.25 -51.48
N PHE A 304 -7.22 26.11 -50.15
CA PHE A 304 -8.32 26.34 -49.22
C PHE A 304 -8.73 27.83 -49.14
N ARG A 305 -7.78 28.76 -49.33
CA ARG A 305 -8.06 30.21 -49.32
C ARG A 305 -8.79 30.67 -50.58
N ASP A 306 -8.42 30.15 -51.75
CA ASP A 306 -9.06 30.54 -53.02
C ASP A 306 -10.51 30.04 -53.11
N GLN A 307 -10.82 28.89 -52.49
CA GLN A 307 -12.17 28.34 -52.52
C GLN A 307 -13.16 29.18 -51.68
N ILE A 308 -12.71 29.75 -50.55
CA ILE A 308 -13.52 30.65 -49.70
C ILE A 308 -13.80 32.00 -50.39
N VAL A 309 -12.92 32.47 -51.27
CA VAL A 309 -13.09 33.76 -51.97
C VAL A 309 -14.01 33.65 -53.19
N SER A 310 -14.17 32.44 -53.77
CA SER A 310 -14.94 32.25 -55.00
C SER A 310 -16.47 32.08 -54.83
N GLU A 311 -16.96 31.86 -53.60
CA GLU A 311 -18.42 31.70 -53.35
C GLU A 311 -19.15 33.03 -53.03
N GLN A 312 -18.46 34.17 -53.06
CA GLN A 312 -19.05 35.46 -52.69
C GLN A 312 -19.55 36.34 -53.86
N ASP A 313 -19.57 35.82 -55.09
CA ASP A 313 -20.02 36.60 -56.25
C ASP A 313 -20.95 35.82 -57.19
N SER A 314 -22.11 35.41 -56.69
CA SER A 314 -23.28 35.19 -57.54
C SER A 314 -24.58 35.37 -56.77
N SER A 315 -25.26 36.49 -56.97
CA SER A 315 -26.64 36.70 -56.57
C SER A 315 -27.42 37.36 -57.70
N PRO A 316 -28.63 36.85 -58.01
CA PRO A 316 -29.73 37.76 -58.29
C PRO A 316 -30.92 37.48 -57.38
N GLY A 317 -31.30 38.52 -56.63
CA GLY A 317 -32.68 38.98 -56.41
C GLY A 317 -33.68 38.02 -55.77
N GLY A 318 -34.12 38.35 -54.54
CA GLY A 318 -35.34 37.80 -53.97
C GLY A 318 -35.56 38.25 -52.53
N GLU A 319 -36.45 39.23 -52.36
CA GLU A 319 -36.78 39.94 -51.13
C GLU A 319 -37.35 39.04 -50.00
N GLY A 320 -37.00 39.35 -48.76
CA GLY A 320 -37.54 38.72 -47.56
C GLY A 320 -36.94 39.27 -46.28
N SER A 321 -37.35 40.49 -45.93
CA SER A 321 -36.92 41.25 -44.74
C SER A 321 -37.26 40.55 -43.41
N SER A 322 -36.24 40.36 -42.57
CA SER A 322 -36.30 40.59 -41.11
C SER A 322 -34.88 40.57 -40.54
N SER A 323 -34.22 41.72 -40.66
CA SER A 323 -32.94 42.04 -40.02
C SER A 323 -33.12 42.23 -38.51
N SER A 324 -32.37 41.46 -37.72
CA SER A 324 -31.75 41.98 -36.50
C SER A 324 -30.26 41.66 -36.58
N GLU A 325 -29.47 42.74 -36.64
CA GLU A 325 -28.04 42.80 -36.88
C GLU A 325 -27.25 41.95 -35.88
N PHE A 326 -26.49 40.98 -36.39
CA PHE A 326 -25.34 40.44 -35.69
C PHE A 326 -24.13 41.27 -36.13
N ALA A 327 -23.91 42.39 -35.44
CA ALA A 327 -22.68 43.15 -35.58
C ALA A 327 -21.55 42.32 -34.96
N GLY A 328 -20.67 41.81 -35.81
CA GLY A 328 -19.36 41.34 -35.38
C GLY A 328 -18.58 42.51 -34.76
N THR A 329 -18.27 42.39 -33.49
CA THR A 329 -17.19 43.12 -32.84
C THR A 329 -16.20 42.09 -32.30
N GLY A 330 -14.93 42.34 -32.56
CA GLY A 330 -13.85 41.37 -32.45
C GLY A 330 -13.59 40.80 -31.07
N LEU A 331 -12.70 39.81 -31.11
CA LEU A 331 -11.88 39.28 -30.03
C LEU A 331 -11.49 40.35 -28.99
N ASP A 332 -11.50 39.95 -27.71
CA ASP A 332 -11.14 40.70 -26.48
C ASP A 332 -12.28 41.23 -25.58
N THR A 333 -13.36 40.48 -25.37
CA THR A 333 -14.16 40.64 -24.13
C THR A 333 -13.87 39.50 -23.15
N PRO A 334 -13.38 39.79 -21.94
CA PRO A 334 -13.13 38.76 -20.93
C PRO A 334 -14.46 38.13 -20.50
N VAL A 335 -14.60 36.81 -20.70
CA VAL A 335 -15.74 36.02 -20.21
C VAL A 335 -15.74 36.09 -18.69
N THR A 336 -16.81 36.60 -18.09
CA THR A 336 -16.98 36.67 -16.64
C THR A 336 -17.75 35.45 -16.13
N LEU A 337 -17.60 35.12 -14.85
CA LEU A 337 -18.30 33.98 -14.24
C LEU A 337 -19.84 34.13 -14.32
N ASP A 338 -20.33 35.37 -14.40
CA ASP A 338 -21.74 35.69 -14.56
C ASP A 338 -22.27 35.42 -15.98
N ASP A 339 -21.40 35.39 -16.99
CA ASP A 339 -21.77 35.03 -18.37
C ASP A 339 -21.89 33.51 -18.57
N LEU A 340 -21.18 32.73 -17.74
CA LEU A 340 -21.16 31.26 -17.80
C LEU A 340 -22.27 30.61 -16.96
N VAL A 341 -22.75 31.29 -15.92
CA VAL A 341 -23.80 30.77 -15.04
C VAL A 341 -24.82 31.88 -14.78
N ALA A 342 -25.98 31.78 -15.42
CA ALA A 342 -27.08 32.74 -15.28
C ALA A 342 -27.47 32.96 -13.80
N ALA A 343 -27.99 34.14 -13.48
CA ALA A 343 -28.53 34.42 -12.15
C ALA A 343 -29.86 33.65 -11.95
N CYS A 344 -29.92 32.79 -10.93
CA CYS A 344 -31.11 31.99 -10.62
C CYS A 344 -32.16 32.87 -9.91
N ASP A 345 -33.39 32.95 -10.44
CA ASP A 345 -34.49 33.67 -9.81
C ASP A 345 -35.39 32.67 -9.05
N PRO A 346 -35.36 32.64 -7.71
CA PRO A 346 -36.11 31.67 -6.92
C PRO A 346 -37.64 31.79 -7.06
N LEU A 347 -38.15 32.87 -7.67
CA LEU A 347 -39.59 33.04 -7.94
C LEU A 347 -40.04 32.48 -9.30
N GLN A 348 -39.12 32.26 -10.25
CA GLN A 348 -39.44 31.71 -11.57
C GLN A 348 -39.03 30.24 -11.74
N ASP A 349 -37.94 29.80 -11.09
CA ASP A 349 -37.30 28.50 -11.40
C ASP A 349 -37.75 27.32 -10.52
N GLY A 350 -38.84 27.49 -9.75
CA GLY A 350 -39.65 26.40 -9.20
C GLY A 350 -39.01 25.46 -8.15
N ALA A 351 -37.72 25.58 -7.84
CA ALA A 351 -37.06 24.77 -6.81
C ALA A 351 -35.89 25.52 -6.16
N ALA A 352 -36.09 26.04 -4.94
CA ALA A 352 -35.04 26.68 -4.14
C ALA A 352 -33.78 25.80 -3.95
N ARG A 353 -33.93 24.47 -3.97
CA ARG A 353 -32.83 23.49 -3.90
C ARG A 353 -31.90 23.49 -5.12
N ASN A 354 -32.37 23.94 -6.29
CA ASN A 354 -31.55 24.02 -7.50
C ASN A 354 -30.72 25.30 -7.51
N CYS A 355 -31.29 26.45 -7.11
CA CYS A 355 -30.52 27.69 -6.98
C CYS A 355 -29.41 27.59 -5.91
N GLU A 356 -29.64 26.88 -4.79
CA GLU A 356 -28.58 26.67 -3.79
C GLU A 356 -27.39 25.86 -4.34
N ARG A 357 -27.65 24.88 -5.22
CA ARG A 357 -26.60 24.11 -5.89
C ARG A 357 -25.83 24.95 -6.89
N GLU A 358 -26.51 25.77 -7.68
CA GLU A 358 -25.88 26.64 -8.67
C GLU A 358 -25.03 27.74 -8.01
N GLU A 359 -25.49 28.33 -6.90
CA GLU A 359 -24.71 29.26 -6.08
C GLU A 359 -23.48 28.59 -5.43
N ALA A 360 -23.60 27.33 -5.01
CA ALA A 360 -22.47 26.58 -4.48
C ALA A 360 -21.39 26.32 -5.56
N VAL A 361 -21.82 26.00 -6.80
CA VAL A 361 -20.93 25.85 -7.96
C VAL A 361 -20.27 27.19 -8.30
N LYS A 362 -21.02 28.30 -8.34
CA LYS A 362 -20.45 29.66 -8.54
C LYS A 362 -19.39 30.00 -7.49
N ARG A 363 -19.65 29.72 -6.21
CA ARG A 363 -18.65 29.97 -5.14
C ARG A 363 -17.41 29.10 -5.25
N TYR A 364 -17.57 27.84 -5.64
CA TYR A 364 -16.44 26.93 -5.83
C TYR A 364 -15.55 27.40 -7.00
N LEU A 365 -16.16 27.70 -8.15
CA LEU A 365 -15.45 28.21 -9.31
C LEU A 365 -14.81 29.57 -9.03
N GLY A 366 -15.48 30.46 -8.30
CA GLY A 366 -14.94 31.75 -7.88
C GLY A 366 -13.67 31.66 -7.01
N ARG A 367 -13.47 30.56 -6.25
CA ARG A 367 -12.26 30.32 -5.46
C ARG A 367 -11.07 29.81 -6.29
N LEU A 368 -11.33 29.24 -7.45
CA LEU A 368 -10.29 28.74 -8.37
C LEU A 368 -9.75 29.85 -9.30
N LEU A 369 -10.45 30.99 -9.36
CA LEU A 369 -10.08 32.13 -10.18
C LEU A 369 -9.20 33.10 -9.36
N VAL A 370 -7.92 33.24 -9.72
CA VAL A 370 -7.06 34.30 -9.16
C VAL A 370 -7.46 35.62 -9.84
N ASN A 371 -8.01 36.55 -9.06
CA ASN A 371 -8.57 37.83 -9.57
C ASN A 371 -9.71 37.67 -10.60
N GLY A 372 -10.52 36.59 -10.51
CA GLY A 372 -11.70 36.41 -11.38
C GLY A 372 -11.37 35.95 -12.80
N ARG A 373 -10.18 35.39 -13.04
CA ARG A 373 -9.74 34.88 -14.36
C ARG A 373 -9.22 33.45 -14.26
N LEU A 374 -9.48 32.66 -15.30
CA LEU A 374 -8.85 31.35 -15.49
C LEU A 374 -7.38 31.59 -15.87
N PRO A 375 -6.41 30.87 -15.27
CA PRO A 375 -5.02 30.93 -15.73
C PRO A 375 -4.98 30.47 -17.20
N GLN A 376 -4.31 31.26 -18.04
CA GLN A 376 -4.15 30.93 -19.47
C GLN A 376 -3.25 29.73 -19.69
#